data_AF-A0A2V6RJN2-F1
#
_entry.id   AF-A0A2V6RJN2-F1
#
_cell.length_a   1.000
_cell.length_b   1.000
_cell.length_c   1.000
_cell.angle_alpha   90.00
_cell.angle_beta   90.00
_cell.angle_gamma   90.00
#
_symmetry.space_group_name_H-M   'P 1'
#
loop_
_entity.id
_entity.type
_entity.pdbx_description
1 polymer ?
#
loop_
_entity_poly.entity_id
_entity_poly.type
_entity_poly.pdbx_seq_one_letter_code
_entity_poly.pdbx_strand_id
1 'polypeptide(L)'
;MAREDVEYISVKVSSVFSQINLVAFRHTVERVKARLRVLYQQALRHRYRHPDGHLTPKFINLDMEEHRDLDLTVTAFREVLDEEEFVTLRAGVVLQAYLPESHRVQRALTAWAIERRRRGGAPIKLRIVKGANLAMERIEAAVHGWPQAPYTTKAEVDANFKRMIEYGCLPERAQAVHLGIASHNLFDVAHGLLLRAESEDESLSPIGGEGRTSSRDAALSDEARAELVRGRDFVEFEMLEGMANHQARAVQARAGGLLLYAPVVRAEDFHSAIAYLVRRLDENTAPDNFLRHVFGLEPGSPDWERE
;
A
#
# COMPACT_ATOMS: atom_id res chain seq x y z
N MET A 1 -8.01 14.63 -12.99
CA MET A 1 -7.06 15.36 -12.11
C MET A 1 -7.51 16.78 -11.76
N ALA A 2 -8.26 17.50 -12.60
CA ALA A 2 -8.65 18.90 -12.35
C ALA A 2 -9.60 19.14 -11.15
N ARG A 3 -10.36 18.14 -10.70
CA ARG A 3 -11.25 18.23 -9.54
C ARG A 3 -10.51 18.61 -8.25
N GLU A 4 -10.87 19.70 -7.59
CA GLU A 4 -10.13 20.21 -6.42
C GLU A 4 -10.25 19.33 -5.17
N ASP A 5 -11.33 18.55 -5.07
CA ASP A 5 -11.65 17.66 -3.95
C ASP A 5 -10.96 16.29 -4.02
N VAL A 6 -10.15 16.04 -5.06
CA VAL A 6 -9.45 14.76 -5.25
C VAL A 6 -7.96 14.94 -4.98
N GLU A 7 -7.47 14.39 -3.87
CA GLU A 7 -6.05 14.37 -3.54
C GLU A 7 -5.33 13.16 -4.16
N TYR A 8 -5.93 11.98 -4.05
CA TYR A 8 -5.29 10.69 -4.28
C TYR A 8 -5.96 9.93 -5.43
N ILE A 9 -5.17 9.43 -6.37
CA ILE A 9 -5.66 8.69 -7.55
C ILE A 9 -4.84 7.40 -7.68
N SER A 10 -5.52 6.27 -7.79
CA SER A 10 -4.89 4.98 -8.13
C SER A 10 -5.19 4.61 -9.59
N VAL A 11 -4.18 4.17 -10.33
CA VAL A 11 -4.31 3.75 -11.74
C VAL A 11 -3.44 2.52 -12.01
N LYS A 12 -3.85 1.68 -12.97
CA LYS A 12 -3.10 0.49 -13.37
C LYS A 12 -2.27 0.77 -14.61
N VAL A 13 -1.08 0.18 -14.71
CA VAL A 13 -0.21 0.32 -15.89
C VAL A 13 -0.93 -0.19 -17.16
N SER A 14 -1.64 -1.30 -17.07
CA SER A 14 -2.46 -1.85 -18.16
C SER A 14 -3.57 -0.92 -18.66
N SER A 15 -4.11 -0.06 -17.80
CA SER A 15 -5.10 0.96 -18.20
C SER A 15 -4.46 2.17 -18.87
N VAL A 16 -3.18 2.43 -18.57
CA VAL A 16 -2.41 3.55 -19.13
C VAL A 16 -1.80 3.18 -20.48
N PHE A 17 -1.42 1.90 -20.66
CA PHE A 17 -0.93 1.35 -21.91
C PHE A 17 -1.41 -0.10 -22.08
N SER A 18 -2.26 -0.34 -23.08
CA SER A 18 -2.95 -1.64 -23.26
C SER A 18 -2.14 -2.69 -24.02
N GLN A 19 -1.13 -2.30 -24.80
CA GLN A 19 -0.36 -3.22 -25.65
C GLN A 19 0.91 -3.70 -24.95
N ILE A 20 0.78 -4.22 -23.73
CA ILE A 20 1.91 -4.72 -22.94
C ILE A 20 2.49 -5.95 -23.64
N ASN A 21 3.76 -5.87 -24.02
CA ASN A 21 4.53 -6.98 -24.55
C ASN A 21 5.78 -7.20 -23.70
N LEU A 22 5.81 -8.31 -22.96
CA LEU A 22 6.88 -8.63 -22.03
C LEU A 22 8.13 -9.20 -22.72
N VAL A 23 8.01 -9.73 -23.94
CA VAL A 23 9.16 -10.13 -24.77
C VAL A 23 9.93 -8.88 -25.21
N ALA A 24 9.21 -7.81 -25.53
CA ALA A 24 9.79 -6.51 -25.86
C ALA A 24 9.94 -5.60 -24.62
N PHE A 25 10.43 -6.16 -23.50
CA PHE A 25 10.39 -5.53 -22.17
C PHE A 25 10.85 -4.06 -22.18
N ARG A 26 12.05 -3.76 -22.68
CA ARG A 26 12.59 -2.39 -22.70
C ARG A 26 11.77 -1.44 -23.56
N HIS A 27 11.27 -1.90 -24.70
CA HIS A 27 10.39 -1.09 -25.53
C HIS A 27 9.09 -0.77 -24.78
N THR A 28 8.46 -1.78 -24.16
CA THR A 28 7.24 -1.62 -23.37
C THR A 28 7.44 -0.68 -22.18
N VAL A 29 8.57 -0.79 -21.47
CA VAL A 29 8.96 0.13 -20.39
C VAL A 29 8.96 1.57 -20.91
N GLU A 30 9.63 1.87 -22.03
CA GLU A 30 9.65 3.24 -22.57
C GLU A 30 8.26 3.77 -22.96
N ARG A 31 7.40 2.91 -23.50
CA ARG A 31 6.00 3.27 -23.82
C ARG A 31 5.21 3.60 -22.55
N VAL A 32 5.37 2.81 -21.50
CA VAL A 32 4.74 3.05 -20.19
C VAL A 32 5.28 4.34 -19.57
N LYS A 33 6.61 4.53 -19.55
CA LYS A 33 7.27 5.75 -19.02
C LYS A 33 6.73 7.00 -19.69
N ALA A 34 6.60 7.02 -21.02
CA ALA A 34 6.05 8.16 -21.75
C ALA A 34 4.65 8.56 -21.27
N ARG A 35 3.80 7.59 -20.91
CA ARG A 35 2.46 7.85 -20.37
C ARG A 35 2.48 8.23 -18.89
N LEU A 36 3.34 7.61 -18.10
CA LEU A 36 3.54 7.96 -16.68
C LEU A 36 4.03 9.41 -16.53
N ARG A 37 4.96 9.88 -17.38
CA ARG A 37 5.40 11.29 -17.39
C ARG A 37 4.22 12.24 -17.54
N VAL A 38 3.31 11.96 -18.49
CA VAL A 38 2.11 12.79 -18.69
C VAL A 38 1.25 12.80 -17.42
N LEU A 39 1.03 11.65 -16.79
CA LEU A 39 0.25 11.56 -15.54
C LEU A 39 0.91 12.33 -14.40
N TYR A 40 2.21 12.14 -14.17
CA TYR A 40 2.96 12.82 -13.13
C TYR A 40 3.06 14.33 -13.36
N GLN A 41 3.20 14.79 -14.60
CA GLN A 41 3.12 16.20 -14.95
C GLN A 41 1.76 16.80 -14.58
N GLN A 42 0.67 16.09 -14.84
CA GLN A 42 -0.66 16.54 -14.44
C GLN A 42 -0.82 16.58 -12.91
N ALA A 43 -0.22 15.63 -12.18
CA ALA A 43 -0.20 15.64 -10.72
C ALA A 43 0.62 16.79 -10.12
N LEU A 44 1.73 17.18 -10.75
CA LEU A 44 2.51 18.36 -10.36
C LEU A 44 1.76 19.66 -10.65
N ARG A 45 1.05 19.71 -11.79
CA ARG A 45 0.32 20.89 -12.24
C ARG A 45 -0.95 21.16 -11.43
N HIS A 46 -1.67 20.11 -11.04
CA HIS A 46 -2.88 20.20 -10.24
C HIS A 46 -2.56 19.93 -8.77
N ARG A 47 -2.75 20.92 -7.90
CA ARG A 47 -2.50 20.79 -6.46
C ARG A 47 -3.79 20.54 -5.69
N TYR A 48 -3.68 19.80 -4.59
CA TYR A 48 -4.73 19.63 -3.60
C TYR A 48 -4.51 20.63 -2.46
N ARG A 49 -5.59 21.29 -2.05
CA ARG A 49 -5.60 22.21 -0.91
C ARG A 49 -6.12 21.46 0.31
N HIS A 50 -5.24 21.30 1.28
CA HIS A 50 -5.59 20.69 2.56
C HIS A 50 -6.47 21.63 3.39
N PRO A 51 -7.25 21.10 4.35
CA PRO A 51 -8.13 21.90 5.19
C PRO A 51 -7.42 23.01 6.00
N ASP A 52 -6.14 22.82 6.31
CA ASP A 52 -5.26 23.79 7.00
C ASP A 52 -4.63 24.84 6.05
N GLY A 53 -4.93 24.76 4.74
CA GLY A 53 -4.48 25.69 3.72
C GLY A 53 -3.23 25.30 2.95
N HIS A 54 -2.50 24.23 3.33
CA HIS A 54 -1.28 23.84 2.62
C HIS A 54 -1.58 23.20 1.24
N LEU A 55 -0.66 23.38 0.29
CA LEU A 55 -0.83 22.93 -1.10
C LEU A 55 0.17 21.83 -1.43
N THR A 56 -0.33 20.64 -1.77
CA THR A 56 0.48 19.51 -2.19
C THR A 56 0.19 19.12 -3.64
N PRO A 57 1.18 18.59 -4.40
CA PRO A 57 0.89 17.90 -5.65
C PRO A 57 -0.08 16.74 -5.40
N LYS A 58 -0.91 16.43 -6.39
CA LYS A 58 -1.80 15.27 -6.28
C LYS A 58 -1.00 13.97 -6.24
N PHE A 59 -1.53 12.99 -5.51
CA PHE A 59 -0.88 11.71 -5.34
C PHE A 59 -1.32 10.73 -6.40
N ILE A 60 -0.37 10.05 -7.06
CA ILE A 60 -0.64 8.95 -7.99
C ILE A 60 -0.07 7.66 -7.43
N ASN A 61 -0.92 6.65 -7.30
CA ASN A 61 -0.55 5.30 -6.95
C ASN A 61 -0.68 4.37 -8.15
N LEU A 62 0.36 3.56 -8.41
CA LEU A 62 0.32 2.52 -9.44
C LEU A 62 -0.18 1.22 -8.83
N ASP A 63 -1.41 0.85 -9.19
CA ASP A 63 -2.04 -0.41 -8.82
C ASP A 63 -1.52 -1.55 -9.69
N MET A 64 -1.49 -2.75 -9.09
CA MET A 64 -1.11 -3.99 -9.75
C MET A 64 -2.25 -5.01 -9.71
N GLU A 65 -2.43 -5.75 -10.81
CA GLU A 65 -3.42 -6.83 -10.90
C GLU A 65 -2.79 -8.19 -11.16
N GLU A 66 -1.96 -8.28 -12.20
CA GLU A 66 -1.36 -9.53 -12.67
C GLU A 66 0.12 -9.61 -12.29
N HIS A 67 0.61 -10.81 -12.00
CA HIS A 67 2.01 -11.07 -11.68
C HIS A 67 2.96 -10.50 -12.76
N ARG A 68 2.57 -10.64 -14.02
CA ARG A 68 3.35 -10.23 -15.18
C ARG A 68 3.64 -8.71 -15.26
N ASP A 69 2.84 -7.91 -14.55
CA ASP A 69 2.98 -6.45 -14.51
C ASP A 69 4.01 -5.99 -13.48
N LEU A 70 4.46 -6.86 -12.57
CA LEU A 70 5.32 -6.50 -11.43
C LEU A 70 6.61 -5.80 -11.86
N ASP A 71 7.45 -6.48 -12.63
CA ASP A 71 8.74 -5.95 -13.03
C ASP A 71 8.59 -4.73 -13.96
N LEU A 72 7.58 -4.74 -14.83
CA LEU A 72 7.28 -3.63 -15.73
C LEU A 72 6.91 -2.36 -14.94
N THR A 73 5.98 -2.49 -14.00
CA THR A 73 5.47 -1.38 -13.18
C THR A 73 6.57 -0.82 -12.31
N VAL A 74 7.31 -1.68 -11.60
CA VAL A 74 8.40 -1.28 -10.70
C VAL A 74 9.54 -0.61 -11.46
N THR A 75 9.90 -1.13 -12.64
CA THR A 75 10.95 -0.54 -13.47
C THR A 75 10.54 0.83 -13.98
N ALA A 76 9.35 0.95 -14.58
CA ALA A 76 8.87 2.23 -15.10
C ALA A 76 8.68 3.27 -13.99
N PHE A 77 8.16 2.86 -12.82
CA PHE A 77 8.00 3.71 -11.65
C PHE A 77 9.35 4.31 -11.19
N ARG A 78 10.35 3.44 -10.99
CA ARG A 78 11.68 3.88 -10.53
C ARG A 78 12.36 4.79 -11.55
N GLU A 79 12.40 4.37 -12.81
CA GLU A 79 13.11 5.12 -13.85
C GLU A 79 12.50 6.51 -14.08
N VAL A 80 11.17 6.66 -14.02
CA VAL A 80 10.54 8.00 -14.17
C VAL A 80 10.80 8.86 -12.94
N LEU A 81 10.71 8.31 -11.73
CA LEU A 81 10.95 9.09 -10.49
C LEU A 81 12.42 9.45 -10.24
N ASP A 82 13.34 8.86 -11.00
CA ASP A 82 14.77 9.23 -11.06
C ASP A 82 15.05 10.36 -12.06
N GLU A 83 14.09 10.74 -12.91
CA GLU A 83 14.23 11.89 -13.81
C GLU A 83 14.19 13.20 -13.00
N GLU A 84 14.99 14.19 -13.40
CA GLU A 84 15.14 15.48 -12.68
C GLU A 84 13.79 16.18 -12.45
N GLU A 85 12.87 16.09 -13.42
CA GLU A 85 11.53 16.68 -13.35
C GLU A 85 10.68 16.09 -12.19
N PHE A 86 10.91 14.82 -11.83
CA PHE A 86 10.08 14.09 -10.87
C PHE A 86 10.81 13.72 -9.58
N VAL A 87 12.05 14.20 -9.37
CA VAL A 87 12.86 13.86 -8.19
C VAL A 87 12.17 14.26 -6.87
N THR A 88 11.43 15.36 -6.86
CA THR A 88 10.67 15.86 -5.69
C THR A 88 9.23 15.35 -5.63
N LEU A 89 8.78 14.57 -6.63
CA LEU A 89 7.43 14.04 -6.66
C LEU A 89 7.28 12.86 -5.69
N ARG A 90 6.23 12.91 -4.86
CA ARG A 90 5.75 11.75 -4.09
C ARG A 90 4.77 10.97 -4.95
N ALA A 91 5.00 9.67 -5.09
CA ALA A 91 4.11 8.75 -5.79
C ALA A 91 4.14 7.38 -5.11
N GLY A 92 3.16 6.55 -5.43
CA GLY A 92 2.95 5.26 -4.80
C GLY A 92 2.96 4.10 -5.78
N VAL A 93 3.27 2.92 -5.26
CA VAL A 93 3.18 1.65 -5.98
C VAL A 93 2.61 0.57 -5.06
N VAL A 94 1.83 -0.35 -5.61
CA VAL A 94 1.30 -1.52 -4.88
C VAL A 94 2.29 -2.68 -4.96
N LEU A 95 2.43 -3.44 -3.88
CA LEU A 95 2.96 -4.80 -3.91
C LEU A 95 1.95 -5.78 -3.29
N GLN A 96 1.86 -6.96 -3.89
CA GLN A 96 0.91 -7.99 -3.51
C GLN A 96 1.65 -9.11 -2.73
N ALA A 97 1.32 -9.28 -1.46
CA ALA A 97 1.99 -10.22 -0.56
C ALA A 97 1.72 -11.70 -0.91
N TYR A 98 0.73 -11.99 -1.74
CA TYR A 98 0.52 -13.34 -2.25
C TYR A 98 1.61 -13.79 -3.22
N LEU A 99 2.48 -12.89 -3.72
CA LEU A 99 3.60 -13.21 -4.59
C LEU A 99 4.86 -13.45 -3.74
N PRO A 100 5.56 -14.59 -3.90
CA PRO A 100 6.79 -14.88 -3.14
C PRO A 100 7.89 -13.82 -3.30
N GLU A 101 8.03 -13.25 -4.49
CA GLU A 101 9.04 -12.25 -4.83
C GLU A 101 8.72 -10.83 -4.33
N SER A 102 7.48 -10.56 -3.90
CA SER A 102 7.05 -9.23 -3.46
C SER A 102 7.93 -8.66 -2.34
N HIS A 103 8.35 -9.48 -1.37
CA HIS A 103 9.25 -9.03 -0.31
C HIS A 103 10.66 -8.72 -0.83
N ARG A 104 11.18 -9.50 -1.80
CA ARG A 104 12.47 -9.19 -2.45
C ARG A 104 12.38 -7.86 -3.20
N VAL A 105 11.28 -7.63 -3.91
CA VAL A 105 11.02 -6.38 -4.64
C VAL A 105 10.87 -5.20 -3.68
N GLN A 106 10.16 -5.37 -2.56
CA GLN A 106 10.07 -4.38 -1.49
C GLN A 106 11.45 -3.95 -1.02
N ARG A 107 12.33 -4.91 -0.68
CA ARG A 107 13.70 -4.61 -0.23
C ARG A 107 14.49 -3.80 -1.25
N ALA A 108 14.38 -4.16 -2.54
CA ALA A 108 15.05 -3.43 -3.62
C ALA A 108 14.48 -2.02 -3.82
N LEU A 109 13.15 -1.85 -3.73
CA LEU A 109 12.49 -0.55 -3.78
C LEU A 109 12.86 0.33 -2.60
N THR A 110 12.92 -0.22 -1.39
CA THR A 110 13.34 0.51 -0.19
C THR A 110 14.79 0.97 -0.29
N ALA A 111 15.71 0.10 -0.72
CA ALA A 111 17.10 0.50 -0.94
C ALA A 111 17.22 1.63 -1.98
N TRP A 112 16.49 1.53 -3.09
CA TRP A 112 16.44 2.58 -4.11
C TRP A 112 15.82 3.89 -3.57
N ALA A 113 14.74 3.82 -2.79
CA ALA A 113 14.09 4.99 -2.21
C ALA A 113 14.96 5.71 -1.17
N ILE A 114 15.74 4.95 -0.37
CA ILE A 114 16.74 5.53 0.54
C ILE A 114 17.81 6.29 -0.26
N GLU A 115 18.31 5.71 -1.35
CA GLU A 115 19.29 6.40 -2.21
C GLU A 115 18.67 7.62 -2.93
N ARG A 116 17.41 7.53 -3.35
CA ARG A 116 16.65 8.68 -3.89
C ARG A 116 16.56 9.81 -2.87
N ARG A 117 16.25 9.51 -1.61
CA ARG A 117 16.23 10.47 -0.49
C ARG A 117 17.61 11.08 -0.24
N ARG A 118 18.67 10.27 -0.27
CA ARG A 118 20.05 10.74 -0.09
C ARG A 118 20.47 11.75 -1.17
N ARG A 119 19.93 11.62 -2.39
CA ARG A 119 20.12 12.56 -3.51
C ARG A 119 19.18 13.78 -3.47
N GLY A 120 18.42 13.97 -2.39
CA GLY A 120 17.47 15.08 -2.22
C GLY A 120 16.09 14.85 -2.83
N GLY A 121 15.79 13.63 -3.27
CA GLY A 121 14.47 13.26 -3.78
C GLY A 121 13.43 13.04 -2.68
N ALA A 122 12.16 13.04 -3.07
CA ALA A 122 11.05 12.81 -2.16
C ALA A 122 10.94 11.33 -1.71
N PRO A 123 10.20 11.02 -0.63
CA PRO A 123 9.83 9.64 -0.33
C PRO A 123 8.81 9.10 -1.34
N ILE A 124 8.68 7.77 -1.38
CA ILE A 124 7.59 7.08 -2.08
C ILE A 124 6.58 6.52 -1.08
N LYS A 125 5.42 6.09 -1.57
CA LYS A 125 4.49 5.24 -0.81
C LYS A 125 4.52 3.82 -1.36
N LEU A 126 4.48 2.82 -0.47
CA LEU A 126 4.32 1.43 -0.81
C LEU A 126 3.04 0.92 -0.17
N ARG A 127 2.04 0.61 -1.00
CA ARG A 127 0.80 -0.03 -0.53
C ARG A 127 0.98 -1.53 -0.57
N ILE A 128 0.89 -2.20 0.59
CA ILE A 128 0.91 -3.66 0.66
C ILE A 128 -0.53 -4.14 0.71
N VAL A 129 -0.89 -5.01 -0.24
CA VAL A 129 -2.16 -5.75 -0.27
C VAL A 129 -1.85 -7.25 -0.21
N LYS A 130 -2.80 -8.09 0.17
CA LYS A 130 -2.61 -9.55 0.04
C LYS A 130 -2.58 -9.96 -1.43
N GLY A 131 -3.58 -9.57 -2.20
CA GLY A 131 -3.69 -9.89 -3.61
C GLY A 131 -5.14 -10.16 -3.98
N ALA A 132 -5.51 -9.89 -5.24
CA ALA A 132 -6.90 -9.84 -5.66
C ALA A 132 -7.15 -10.59 -6.99
N ASN A 133 -6.19 -11.39 -7.47
CA ASN A 133 -6.27 -12.01 -8.79
C ASN A 133 -5.96 -13.53 -8.79
N LEU A 134 -6.02 -14.19 -7.64
CA LEU A 134 -5.60 -15.59 -7.47
C LEU A 134 -6.31 -16.56 -8.46
N ALA A 135 -7.60 -16.33 -8.72
CA ALA A 135 -8.35 -17.17 -9.65
C ALA A 135 -7.81 -17.10 -11.08
N MET A 136 -7.45 -15.91 -11.56
CA MET A 136 -6.89 -15.74 -12.90
C MET A 136 -5.45 -16.25 -12.99
N GLU A 137 -4.63 -16.02 -11.96
CA GLU A 137 -3.26 -16.56 -11.88
C GLU A 137 -3.25 -18.10 -11.94
N ARG A 138 -4.24 -18.76 -11.30
CA ARG A 138 -4.43 -20.23 -11.40
C ARG A 138 -4.75 -20.67 -12.83
N ILE A 139 -5.63 -19.95 -13.50
CA ILE A 139 -6.02 -20.25 -14.89
C ILE A 139 -4.81 -20.06 -15.80
N GLU A 140 -4.07 -18.95 -15.67
CA GLU A 140 -2.90 -18.66 -16.49
C GLU A 140 -1.83 -19.74 -16.33
N ALA A 141 -1.53 -20.14 -15.09
CA ALA A 141 -0.61 -21.22 -14.79
C ALA A 141 -1.05 -22.56 -15.41
N ALA A 142 -2.33 -22.92 -15.27
CA ALA A 142 -2.85 -24.17 -15.83
C ALA A 142 -2.84 -24.20 -17.37
N VAL A 143 -3.21 -23.09 -18.01
CA VAL A 143 -3.25 -22.98 -19.49
C VAL A 143 -1.86 -23.10 -20.10
N HIS A 144 -0.83 -22.54 -19.46
CA HIS A 144 0.54 -22.55 -19.98
C HIS A 144 1.40 -23.69 -19.43
N GLY A 145 0.88 -24.49 -18.49
CA GLY A 145 1.66 -25.53 -17.81
C GLY A 145 2.78 -24.96 -16.91
N TRP A 146 2.58 -23.76 -16.38
CA TRP A 146 3.53 -23.09 -15.48
C TRP A 146 3.18 -23.38 -14.02
N PRO A 147 4.17 -23.27 -13.10
CA PRO A 147 3.87 -23.12 -11.68
C PRO A 147 3.00 -21.87 -11.44
N GLN A 148 2.05 -21.97 -10.51
CA GLN A 148 1.30 -20.80 -10.04
C GLN A 148 2.28 -19.77 -9.46
N ALA A 149 2.16 -18.50 -9.87
CA ALA A 149 3.04 -17.45 -9.37
C ALA A 149 2.75 -17.09 -7.89
N PRO A 150 1.49 -16.86 -7.47
CA PRO A 150 1.18 -16.68 -6.05
C PRO A 150 1.46 -17.93 -5.19
N TYR A 151 1.57 -17.73 -3.87
CA TYR A 151 1.56 -18.79 -2.87
C TYR A 151 0.31 -19.67 -2.96
N THR A 152 0.45 -20.93 -2.55
CA THR A 152 -0.62 -21.92 -2.67
C THR A 152 -1.60 -21.89 -1.50
N THR A 153 -1.16 -21.42 -0.33
CA THR A 153 -1.96 -21.40 0.90
C THR A 153 -2.13 -19.98 1.45
N LYS A 154 -3.26 -19.72 2.13
CA LYS A 154 -3.51 -18.45 2.84
C LYS A 154 -2.44 -18.18 3.90
N ALA A 155 -2.01 -19.20 4.63
CA ALA A 155 -1.02 -19.05 5.70
C ALA A 155 0.32 -18.49 5.19
N GLU A 156 0.76 -18.93 4.01
CA GLU A 156 1.95 -18.37 3.36
C GLU A 156 1.77 -16.90 2.95
N VAL A 157 0.58 -16.55 2.43
CA VAL A 157 0.24 -15.16 2.08
C VAL A 157 0.24 -14.27 3.33
N ASP A 158 -0.40 -14.73 4.41
CA ASP A 158 -0.50 -13.99 5.68
C ASP A 158 0.88 -13.84 6.33
N ALA A 159 1.70 -14.90 6.31
CA ALA A 159 3.08 -14.85 6.80
C ALA A 159 3.93 -13.86 6.00
N ASN A 160 3.82 -13.86 4.66
CA ASN A 160 4.54 -12.90 3.85
C ASN A 160 4.01 -11.46 4.05
N PHE A 161 2.70 -11.29 4.21
CA PHE A 161 2.09 -9.99 4.48
C PHE A 161 2.62 -9.41 5.79
N LYS A 162 2.63 -10.19 6.88
CA LYS A 162 3.22 -9.82 8.18
C LYS A 162 4.72 -9.51 8.05
N ARG A 163 5.49 -10.35 7.36
CA ARG A 163 6.93 -10.13 7.05
C ARG A 163 7.17 -8.80 6.32
N MET A 164 6.34 -8.47 5.33
CA MET A 164 6.49 -7.23 4.57
C MET A 164 6.12 -6.00 5.40
N ILE A 165 5.11 -6.10 6.28
CA ILE A 165 4.75 -5.03 7.22
C ILE A 165 5.87 -4.78 8.23
N GLU A 166 6.35 -5.83 8.91
CA GLU A 166 7.46 -5.74 9.87
C GLU A 166 8.69 -5.10 9.22
N TYR A 167 9.02 -5.51 7.99
CA TYR A 167 10.11 -4.90 7.25
C TYR A 167 9.87 -3.42 6.97
N GLY A 168 8.66 -3.03 6.56
CA GLY A 168 8.33 -1.67 6.14
C GLY A 168 8.13 -0.69 7.29
N CYS A 169 7.67 -1.17 8.45
CA CYS A 169 7.39 -0.33 9.62
C CYS A 169 8.65 0.16 10.35
N LEU A 170 9.83 -0.45 10.11
CA LEU A 170 11.07 0.03 10.74
C LEU A 170 11.32 1.51 10.38
N PRO A 171 11.59 2.40 11.37
CA PRO A 171 11.69 3.84 11.16
C PRO A 171 12.62 4.27 10.03
N GLU A 172 13.81 3.66 9.95
CA GLU A 172 14.84 3.92 8.94
C GLU A 172 14.33 3.75 7.50
N ARG A 173 13.37 2.84 7.31
CA ARG A 173 12.79 2.49 6.02
C ARG A 173 11.52 3.29 5.77
N ALA A 174 10.68 3.42 6.79
CA ALA A 174 9.41 4.14 6.75
C ALA A 174 9.60 5.62 6.35
N GLN A 175 10.72 6.24 6.74
CA GLN A 175 11.08 7.61 6.33
C GLN A 175 11.29 7.77 4.82
N ALA A 176 11.79 6.73 4.14
CA ALA A 176 12.00 6.75 2.68
C ALA A 176 10.82 6.15 1.91
N VAL A 177 10.12 5.19 2.51
CA VAL A 177 9.00 4.46 1.95
C VAL A 177 7.85 4.46 2.94
N HIS A 178 6.90 5.37 2.75
CA HIS A 178 5.70 5.41 3.58
C HIS A 178 4.87 4.17 3.28
N LEU A 179 4.44 3.45 4.30
CA LEU A 179 3.70 2.20 4.19
C LEU A 179 2.20 2.46 4.20
N GLY A 180 1.50 1.90 3.22
CA GLY A 180 0.04 1.77 3.23
C GLY A 180 -0.34 0.32 3.50
N ILE A 181 -0.85 0.03 4.70
CA ILE A 181 -1.36 -1.30 5.07
C ILE A 181 -2.81 -1.41 4.60
N ALA A 182 -3.02 -2.07 3.47
CA ALA A 182 -4.34 -2.23 2.86
C ALA A 182 -4.94 -3.59 3.21
N SER A 183 -5.75 -3.65 4.27
CA SER A 183 -6.38 -4.88 4.74
C SER A 183 -7.70 -4.62 5.46
N HIS A 184 -8.65 -5.54 5.28
CA HIS A 184 -9.85 -5.64 6.10
C HIS A 184 -9.70 -6.62 7.27
N ASN A 185 -8.58 -7.36 7.33
CA ASN A 185 -8.30 -8.26 8.44
C ASN A 185 -7.85 -7.44 9.65
N LEU A 186 -8.63 -7.49 10.73
CA LEU A 186 -8.37 -6.70 11.93
C LEU A 186 -7.11 -7.14 12.67
N PHE A 187 -6.68 -8.39 12.56
CA PHE A 187 -5.42 -8.86 13.14
C PHE A 187 -4.22 -8.23 12.42
N ASP A 188 -4.27 -8.13 11.10
CA ASP A 188 -3.25 -7.46 10.31
C ASP A 188 -3.19 -5.95 10.63
N VAL A 189 -4.35 -5.31 10.76
CA VAL A 189 -4.46 -3.90 11.13
C VAL A 189 -3.92 -3.68 12.55
N ALA A 190 -4.29 -4.55 13.50
CA ALA A 190 -3.79 -4.50 14.87
C ALA A 190 -2.27 -4.71 14.93
N HIS A 191 -1.72 -5.67 14.17
CA HIS A 191 -0.28 -5.90 14.05
C HIS A 191 0.44 -4.64 13.55
N GLY A 192 -0.08 -4.02 12.48
CA GLY A 192 0.46 -2.76 11.98
C GLY A 192 0.40 -1.62 13.00
N LEU A 193 -0.68 -1.52 13.79
CA LEU A 193 -0.82 -0.51 14.84
C LEU A 193 0.19 -0.73 15.98
N LEU A 194 0.44 -1.98 16.35
CA LEU A 194 1.42 -2.34 17.38
C LEU A 194 2.84 -2.02 16.92
N LEU A 195 3.23 -2.44 15.71
CA LEU A 195 4.54 -2.13 15.14
C LEU A 195 4.79 -0.63 15.03
N ARG A 196 3.75 0.15 14.68
CA ARG A 196 3.81 1.61 14.66
C ARG A 196 4.05 2.18 16.05
N ALA A 197 3.38 1.66 17.08
CA ALA A 197 3.56 2.11 18.45
C ALA A 197 4.93 1.73 19.03
N GLU A 198 5.43 0.52 18.75
CA GLU A 198 6.78 0.07 19.16
C GLU A 198 7.87 0.94 18.53
N SER A 199 7.69 1.30 17.26
CA SER A 199 8.59 2.21 16.54
C SER A 199 8.60 3.63 17.12
N GLU A 200 7.48 4.08 17.71
CA GLU A 200 7.41 5.34 18.47
C GLU A 200 8.18 5.22 19.80
N ASP A 201 8.05 4.11 20.53
CA ASP A 201 8.71 3.89 21.83
C ASP A 201 10.23 3.70 21.73
N GLU A 202 10.74 3.02 20.69
CA GLU A 202 12.19 2.85 20.49
C GLU A 202 12.88 4.18 20.14
N SER A 203 12.19 5.10 19.46
CA SER A 203 12.70 6.45 19.18
C SER A 203 12.83 7.33 20.44
N LEU A 204 12.17 6.95 21.54
CA LEU A 204 12.18 7.64 22.84
C LEU A 204 13.22 7.09 23.82
N SER A 205 13.96 6.04 23.46
CA SER A 205 14.97 5.43 24.32
C SER A 205 16.36 6.01 24.01
N PRO A 206 16.91 6.94 24.81
CA PRO A 206 18.30 7.32 24.68
C PRO A 206 19.16 6.13 25.12
N ILE A 207 20.24 5.88 24.38
CA ILE A 207 21.22 4.84 24.67
C ILE A 207 21.72 4.99 26.12
N GLY A 208 21.39 4.00 26.97
CA GLY A 208 22.08 3.72 28.24
C GLY A 208 21.24 3.90 29.51
N GLY A 209 21.04 2.81 30.26
CA GLY A 209 20.68 2.85 31.68
C GLY A 209 19.60 1.85 32.09
N GLU A 210 19.99 0.87 32.91
CA GLU A 210 19.14 -0.12 33.56
C GLU A 210 18.04 0.52 34.45
N GLY A 211 16.88 -0.15 34.59
CA GLY A 211 16.02 0.00 35.78
C GLY A 211 14.54 0.31 35.57
N ARG A 212 13.73 -0.76 35.66
CA ARG A 212 12.34 -0.90 36.17
C ARG A 212 11.41 0.31 36.40
N THR A 213 10.13 0.00 36.13
CA THR A 213 8.87 0.33 36.83
C THR A 213 8.06 1.58 36.46
N SER A 214 6.75 1.35 36.56
CA SER A 214 5.61 2.13 36.09
C SER A 214 5.35 3.45 36.81
N SER A 215 5.14 4.50 36.04
CA SER A 215 4.15 5.55 36.31
C SER A 215 3.89 6.31 34.99
N ARG A 216 2.85 5.87 34.26
CA ARG A 216 2.31 6.57 33.10
C ARG A 216 1.52 7.77 33.61
N ASP A 217 2.17 8.94 33.62
CA ASP A 217 1.58 10.28 33.46
C ASP A 217 2.67 11.31 33.80
N ALA A 218 3.64 11.46 32.89
CA ALA A 218 4.55 12.60 32.89
C ALA A 218 4.41 13.28 31.53
N ALA A 219 4.16 14.59 31.55
CA ALA A 219 4.02 15.42 30.36
C ALA A 219 5.24 15.24 29.45
N LEU A 220 5.04 14.65 28.27
CA LEU A 220 6.05 14.51 27.23
C LEU A 220 6.54 15.89 26.80
N SER A 221 7.87 16.06 26.67
CA SER A 221 8.48 17.29 26.15
C SER A 221 8.03 17.56 24.71
N ASP A 222 8.04 18.83 24.29
CA ASP A 222 7.58 19.23 22.95
C ASP A 222 8.37 18.56 21.81
N GLU A 223 9.63 18.19 22.07
CA GLU A 223 10.50 17.45 21.16
C GLU A 223 10.07 15.98 21.01
N ALA A 224 9.78 15.30 22.14
CA ALA A 224 9.22 13.94 22.14
C ALA A 224 7.84 13.90 21.48
N ARG A 225 7.03 14.96 21.60
CA ARG A 225 5.76 15.12 20.89
C ARG A 225 5.96 15.31 19.39
N ALA A 226 6.93 16.12 18.97
CA ALA A 226 7.27 16.31 17.56
C ALA A 226 7.85 15.04 16.90
N GLU A 227 8.45 14.15 17.69
CA GLU A 227 8.99 12.86 17.26
C GLU A 227 7.93 11.76 17.23
N LEU A 228 7.00 11.74 18.20
CA LEU A 228 5.77 10.92 18.19
C LEU A 228 4.90 11.15 16.95
N VAL A 229 4.88 12.38 16.43
CA VAL A 229 4.16 12.71 15.19
C VAL A 229 4.83 12.03 13.98
N ARG A 230 6.16 11.89 13.97
CA ARG A 230 6.90 11.34 12.82
C ARG A 230 6.59 9.87 12.54
N GLY A 231 6.44 9.02 13.56
CA GLY A 231 6.12 7.59 13.37
C GLY A 231 4.72 7.36 12.76
N ARG A 232 3.77 8.23 13.09
CA ARG A 232 2.39 8.22 12.54
C ARG A 232 2.32 8.65 11.09
N ASP A 233 3.25 9.51 10.66
CA ASP A 233 3.26 10.08 9.31
C ASP A 233 3.68 9.09 8.21
N PHE A 234 4.30 7.96 8.60
CA PHE A 234 4.87 7.02 7.65
C PHE A 234 4.05 5.73 7.48
N VAL A 235 3.20 5.35 8.44
CA VAL A 235 2.40 4.13 8.36
C VAL A 235 0.91 4.48 8.41
N GLU A 236 0.26 4.31 7.26
CA GLU A 236 -1.15 4.57 7.05
C GLU A 236 -1.91 3.25 6.83
N PHE A 237 -3.19 3.25 7.21
CA PHE A 237 -4.09 2.12 6.95
C PHE A 237 -5.02 2.47 5.81
N GLU A 238 -5.38 1.46 5.03
CA GLU A 238 -6.24 1.62 3.88
C GLU A 238 -7.31 0.52 3.82
N MET A 239 -8.53 0.90 3.48
CA MET A 239 -9.68 -0.02 3.41
C MET A 239 -10.54 0.33 2.20
N LEU A 240 -11.33 -0.63 1.73
CA LEU A 240 -12.35 -0.38 0.71
C LEU A 240 -13.51 0.42 1.30
N GLU A 241 -13.92 1.46 0.58
CA GLU A 241 -15.13 2.22 0.93
C GLU A 241 -16.37 1.31 0.85
N GLY A 242 -17.27 1.42 1.84
CA GLY A 242 -18.58 0.78 1.79
C GLY A 242 -18.62 -0.70 2.20
N MET A 243 -17.48 -1.35 2.45
CA MET A 243 -17.45 -2.78 2.82
C MET A 243 -17.76 -3.03 4.31
N ALA A 244 -17.04 -2.36 5.21
CA ALA A 244 -17.12 -2.60 6.66
C ALA A 244 -17.08 -1.29 7.44
N ASN A 245 -18.09 -0.44 7.26
CA ASN A 245 -18.09 0.95 7.76
C ASN A 245 -17.92 1.08 9.29
N HIS A 246 -18.37 0.10 10.07
CA HIS A 246 -18.17 0.10 11.51
C HIS A 246 -16.70 -0.17 11.88
N GLN A 247 -16.05 -1.13 11.21
CA GLN A 247 -14.62 -1.42 11.37
C GLN A 247 -13.77 -0.23 10.91
N ALA A 248 -14.06 0.32 9.73
CA ALA A 248 -13.34 1.48 9.20
C ALA A 248 -13.37 2.67 10.17
N ARG A 249 -14.52 2.98 10.80
CA ARG A 249 -14.60 4.03 11.83
C ARG A 249 -13.75 3.72 13.06
N ALA A 250 -13.76 2.47 13.53
CA ALA A 250 -12.96 2.06 14.68
C ALA A 250 -11.44 2.15 14.37
N VAL A 251 -11.04 1.67 13.19
CA VAL A 251 -9.65 1.77 12.71
C VAL A 251 -9.25 3.22 12.56
N GLN A 252 -10.06 4.07 11.91
CA GLN A 252 -9.77 5.50 11.77
C GLN A 252 -9.55 6.19 13.12
N ALA A 253 -10.38 5.90 14.12
CA ALA A 253 -10.27 6.46 15.46
C ALA A 253 -8.99 6.01 16.20
N ARG A 254 -8.51 4.78 15.97
CA ARG A 254 -7.26 4.26 16.59
C ARG A 254 -6.01 4.64 15.81
N ALA A 255 -6.09 4.63 14.49
CA ALA A 255 -4.98 4.93 13.60
C ALA A 255 -4.70 6.43 13.51
N GLY A 256 -5.69 7.29 13.73
CA GLY A 256 -5.56 8.73 13.51
C GLY A 256 -5.61 9.13 12.02
N GLY A 257 -6.06 8.21 11.16
CA GLY A 257 -6.17 8.38 9.71
C GLY A 257 -6.57 7.07 9.04
N LEU A 258 -7.27 7.15 7.92
CA LEU A 258 -7.67 6.00 7.11
C LEU A 258 -7.90 6.45 5.66
N LEU A 259 -7.20 5.83 4.71
CA LEU A 259 -7.45 6.07 3.29
C LEU A 259 -8.50 5.08 2.77
N LEU A 260 -9.60 5.61 2.25
CA LEU A 260 -10.67 4.79 1.68
C LEU A 260 -10.51 4.68 0.16
N TYR A 261 -10.50 3.44 -0.34
CA TYR A 261 -10.50 3.18 -1.77
C TYR A 261 -11.91 3.27 -2.32
N ALA A 262 -12.15 4.32 -3.12
CA ALA A 262 -13.43 4.65 -3.73
C ALA A 262 -13.37 4.47 -5.26
N PRO A 263 -14.01 3.45 -5.85
CA PRO A 263 -14.05 3.27 -7.29
C PRO A 263 -14.94 4.33 -7.95
N VAL A 264 -14.47 4.90 -9.07
CA VAL A 264 -15.23 5.87 -9.87
C VAL A 264 -15.30 5.43 -11.32
N VAL A 265 -16.43 5.69 -11.96
CA VAL A 265 -16.69 5.33 -13.36
C VAL A 265 -17.41 6.47 -14.07
N ARG A 266 -17.23 6.57 -15.39
CA ARG A 266 -18.08 7.44 -16.22
C ARG A 266 -19.51 6.92 -16.24
N ALA A 267 -20.48 7.82 -16.33
CA ALA A 267 -21.89 7.43 -16.37
C ALA A 267 -22.20 6.43 -17.50
N GLU A 268 -21.57 6.60 -18.65
CA GLU A 268 -21.70 5.73 -19.83
C GLU A 268 -21.17 4.30 -19.62
N ASP A 269 -20.19 4.13 -18.74
CA ASP A 269 -19.53 2.85 -18.48
C ASP A 269 -20.04 2.14 -17.21
N PHE A 270 -21.12 2.66 -16.60
CA PHE A 270 -21.61 2.18 -15.30
C PHE A 270 -21.88 0.67 -15.28
N HIS A 271 -22.49 0.12 -16.34
CA HIS A 271 -22.77 -1.32 -16.45
C HIS A 271 -21.51 -2.18 -16.42
N SER A 272 -20.43 -1.74 -17.07
CA SER A 272 -19.15 -2.45 -17.08
C SER A 272 -18.47 -2.41 -15.71
N ALA A 273 -18.63 -1.32 -14.96
CA ALA A 273 -18.08 -1.22 -13.61
C ALA A 273 -18.79 -2.13 -12.59
N ILE A 274 -20.08 -2.44 -12.77
CA ILE A 274 -20.78 -3.38 -11.88
C ILE A 274 -20.10 -4.74 -11.88
N ALA A 275 -19.73 -5.28 -13.05
CA ALA A 275 -19.03 -6.56 -13.14
C ALA A 275 -17.69 -6.55 -12.40
N TYR A 276 -16.95 -5.43 -12.48
CA TYR A 276 -15.72 -5.24 -11.71
C TYR A 276 -15.97 -5.22 -10.20
N LEU A 277 -17.01 -4.51 -9.74
CA LEU A 277 -17.38 -4.42 -8.32
C LEU A 277 -17.84 -5.77 -7.75
N VAL A 278 -18.62 -6.54 -8.50
CA VAL A 278 -19.05 -7.89 -8.09
C VAL A 278 -17.84 -8.78 -7.89
N ARG A 279 -16.89 -8.78 -8.83
CA ARG A 279 -15.65 -9.55 -8.67
C ARG A 279 -14.88 -9.15 -7.41
N ARG A 280 -14.78 -7.85 -7.11
CA ARG A 280 -14.13 -7.33 -5.89
C ARG A 280 -14.89 -7.73 -4.61
N LEU A 281 -16.22 -7.81 -4.64
CA LEU A 281 -17.02 -8.31 -3.53
C LEU A 281 -16.80 -9.80 -3.29
N ASP A 282 -16.85 -10.61 -4.36
CA ASP A 282 -16.61 -12.06 -4.29
C ASP A 282 -15.19 -12.36 -3.76
N GLU A 283 -14.19 -11.62 -4.23
CA GLU A 283 -12.81 -11.69 -3.76
C GLU A 283 -12.63 -11.36 -2.27
N ASN A 284 -13.56 -10.60 -1.64
CA ASN A 284 -13.52 -10.27 -0.21
C ASN A 284 -14.43 -11.17 0.64
N THR A 285 -15.30 -11.97 0.00
CA THR A 285 -16.31 -12.82 0.66
C THR A 285 -16.09 -14.32 0.43
N ALA A 286 -15.03 -14.68 -0.32
CA ALA A 286 -14.61 -16.07 -0.51
C ALA A 286 -14.44 -16.84 0.82
N PRO A 287 -14.53 -18.19 0.82
CA PRO A 287 -14.50 -19.01 2.03
C PRO A 287 -13.32 -18.75 2.96
N ASP A 288 -12.16 -18.38 2.42
CA ASP A 288 -10.94 -18.18 3.21
C ASP A 288 -10.73 -16.72 3.66
N ASN A 289 -11.67 -15.80 3.37
CA ASN A 289 -11.51 -14.38 3.68
C ASN A 289 -12.04 -14.00 5.06
N PHE A 290 -11.31 -13.11 5.72
CA PHE A 290 -11.63 -12.59 7.04
C PHE A 290 -13.05 -11.97 7.13
N LEU A 291 -13.45 -11.16 6.13
CA LEU A 291 -14.75 -10.47 6.15
C LEU A 291 -15.96 -11.42 6.15
N ARG A 292 -15.78 -12.65 5.66
CA ARG A 292 -16.84 -13.67 5.74
C ARG A 292 -17.03 -14.17 7.17
N HIS A 293 -15.93 -14.35 7.89
CA HIS A 293 -15.92 -14.97 9.22
C HIS A 293 -16.13 -13.97 10.36
N VAL A 294 -15.88 -12.69 10.11
CA VAL A 294 -15.90 -11.66 11.16
C VAL A 294 -17.22 -11.54 11.93
N PHE A 295 -18.35 -11.90 11.30
CA PHE A 295 -19.67 -11.86 11.95
C PHE A 295 -19.91 -13.03 12.91
N GLY A 296 -19.14 -14.12 12.81
CA GLY A 296 -19.21 -15.30 13.67
C GLY A 296 -17.91 -15.57 14.44
N LEU A 297 -16.95 -14.65 14.41
CA LEU A 297 -15.65 -14.83 15.02
C LEU A 297 -15.73 -14.63 16.55
N GLU A 298 -15.49 -15.71 17.31
CA GLU A 298 -15.45 -15.66 18.78
C GLU A 298 -14.00 -15.81 19.29
N PRO A 299 -13.57 -15.02 20.29
CA PRO A 299 -12.24 -15.16 20.88
C PRO A 299 -11.96 -16.59 21.38
N GLY A 300 -10.85 -17.18 20.94
CA GLY A 300 -10.47 -18.56 21.30
C GLY A 300 -11.16 -19.67 20.49
N SER A 301 -11.98 -19.33 19.51
CA SER A 301 -12.53 -20.30 18.54
C SER A 301 -11.43 -20.82 17.59
N PRO A 302 -11.63 -21.98 16.93
CA PRO A 302 -10.70 -22.46 15.92
C PRO A 302 -10.50 -21.49 14.75
N ASP A 303 -11.51 -20.69 14.40
CA ASP A 303 -11.39 -19.63 13.40
C ASP A 303 -10.53 -18.46 13.91
N TRP A 304 -10.62 -18.13 15.20
CA TRP A 304 -9.77 -17.13 15.85
C TRP A 304 -8.30 -17.54 15.90
N GLU A 305 -8.02 -18.79 16.26
CA GLU A 305 -6.63 -19.30 16.32
C GLU A 305 -5.97 -19.45 14.94
N ARG A 306 -6.76 -19.46 13.86
CA ARG A 306 -6.27 -19.54 12.47
C ARG A 306 -5.78 -18.21 11.89
N GLU A 307 -6.14 -17.07 12.50
CA GLU A 307 -5.78 -15.72 12.03
C GLU A 307 -4.50 -15.18 12.70
#